data_AF-A0A9D5FXJ4-F1
#
_entry.id   AF-A0A9D5FXJ4-F1
#
_cell.length_a   1.000
_cell.length_b   1.000
_cell.length_c   1.000
_cell.angle_alpha   90.00
_cell.angle_beta   90.00
_cell.angle_gamma   90.00
#
_symmetry.space_group_name_H-M   'P 1'
#
loop_
_entity.id
_entity.type
_entity.pdbx_description
1 polymer ?
#
loop_
_entity_poly.entity_id
_entity_poly.type
_entity_poly.pdbx_seq_one_letter_code
_entity_poly.pdbx_strand_id
1 'polypeptide(L)'
;MDSPSLSIRSTASKRELVFSQRQDERFHVELKGFEVSASTDVWAYTDAAGLNNLFQELGSLDKPWQGDRSWGAIEGDFSLSATCTSLGSVTFRVKIRGAQGAPEEWEVSAGLVIEFGQLEQIARSSNAFFCT
;
A
#
# COMPACT_ATOMS: atom_id res chain seq x y z
N MET A 1 17.38 10.73 14.17
CA MET A 1 17.33 9.89 12.96
C MET A 1 15.86 9.80 12.61
N ASP A 2 15.48 10.20 11.40
CA ASP A 2 14.09 10.05 10.96
C ASP A 2 13.77 8.56 10.82
N SER A 3 12.61 8.15 11.33
CA SER A 3 12.13 6.78 11.14
C SER A 3 11.93 6.52 9.64
N PRO A 4 12.29 5.34 9.12
CA PRO A 4 12.08 5.03 7.71
C PRO A 4 10.60 5.13 7.35
N SER A 5 10.31 5.59 6.13
CA SER A 5 8.96 5.70 5.59
C SER A 5 8.94 5.32 4.11
N LEU A 6 7.89 4.64 3.67
CA LEU A 6 7.57 4.42 2.26
C LEU A 6 6.43 5.36 1.87
N SER A 7 6.59 6.11 0.78
CA SER A 7 5.50 6.92 0.22
C SER A 7 5.28 6.58 -1.25
N ILE A 8 4.01 6.41 -1.62
CA ILE A 8 3.55 6.22 -2.99
C ILE A 8 2.62 7.37 -3.34
N ARG A 9 3.02 8.20 -4.30
CA ARG A 9 2.25 9.36 -4.73
C ARG A 9 1.54 9.11 -6.05
N SER A 10 0.28 9.51 -6.12
CA SER A 10 -0.51 9.46 -7.34
C SER A 10 0.09 10.37 -8.41
N THR A 11 0.13 9.91 -9.66
CA THR A 11 0.43 10.75 -10.83
C THR A 11 -0.80 11.51 -11.35
N ALA A 12 -2.00 11.11 -10.91
CA ALA A 12 -3.27 11.69 -11.38
C ALA A 12 -3.88 12.72 -10.40
N SER A 13 -3.37 12.85 -9.17
CA SER A 13 -3.92 13.75 -8.15
C SER A 13 -2.91 14.02 -7.03
N LYS A 14 -3.30 14.82 -6.03
CA LYS A 14 -2.53 15.03 -4.80
C LYS A 14 -2.60 13.88 -3.78
N ARG A 15 -3.15 12.72 -4.18
CA ARG A 15 -3.33 11.55 -3.29
C ARG A 15 -2.00 10.85 -3.04
N GLU A 16 -1.79 10.39 -1.83
CA GLU A 16 -0.57 9.72 -1.38
C GLU A 16 -0.92 8.62 -0.38
N LEU A 17 -0.24 7.48 -0.49
CA LEU A 17 -0.26 6.39 0.48
C LEU A 17 1.09 6.35 1.18
N VAL A 18 1.08 6.47 2.51
CA VAL A 18 2.29 6.53 3.33
C VAL A 18 2.30 5.38 4.33
N PHE A 19 3.44 4.72 4.43
CA PHE A 19 3.76 3.72 5.44
C PHE A 19 4.85 4.29 6.35
N SER A 20 4.65 4.22 7.66
CA SER A 20 5.55 4.82 8.64
C SER A 20 5.50 4.10 9.98
N GLN A 21 6.29 4.56 10.95
CA GLN A 21 6.24 4.13 12.36
C GLN A 21 6.30 2.59 12.54
N ARG A 22 7.09 1.92 11.70
CA ARG A 22 7.29 0.48 11.81
C ARG A 22 7.93 0.13 13.16
N GLN A 23 7.34 -0.84 13.84
CA GLN A 23 7.83 -1.42 15.08
C GLN A 23 7.47 -2.90 15.07
N ASP A 24 8.48 -3.76 14.99
CA ASP A 24 8.33 -5.20 14.83
C ASP A 24 7.38 -5.55 13.66
N GLU A 25 6.22 -6.14 13.95
CA GLU A 25 5.21 -6.54 12.98
C GLU A 25 4.09 -5.51 12.80
N ARG A 26 4.21 -4.34 13.43
CA ARG A 26 3.24 -3.25 13.32
C ARG A 26 3.79 -2.11 12.45
N PHE A 27 2.94 -1.49 11.65
CA PHE A 27 3.25 -0.25 10.95
C PHE A 27 2.01 0.63 10.82
N HIS A 28 2.22 1.93 10.65
CA HIS A 28 1.15 2.90 10.42
C HIS A 28 0.94 3.11 8.92
N VAL A 29 -0.31 3.05 8.46
CA VAL A 29 -0.71 3.39 7.10
C VAL A 29 -1.57 4.64 7.11
N GLU A 30 -1.25 5.58 6.24
CA GLU A 30 -2.04 6.79 6.01
C GLU A 30 -2.33 6.95 4.51
N LEU A 31 -3.60 6.95 4.15
CA LEU A 31 -4.07 7.47 2.88
C LEU A 31 -4.43 8.94 3.08
N LYS A 32 -3.79 9.84 2.33
CA LYS A 32 -4.05 11.28 2.43
C LYS A 32 -4.11 11.96 1.08
N GLY A 33 -4.64 13.19 1.10
CA GLY A 33 -4.82 14.01 -0.08
C GLY A 33 -5.99 13.55 -0.95
N PHE A 34 -6.40 14.43 -1.87
CA PHE A 34 -7.57 14.26 -2.76
C PHE A 34 -8.85 13.82 -2.00
N GLU A 35 -9.43 14.79 -1.29
CA GLU A 35 -10.77 14.81 -0.67
C GLU A 35 -11.04 13.82 0.47
N VAL A 36 -10.37 12.67 0.50
CA VAL A 36 -10.50 11.66 1.55
C VAL A 36 -9.17 11.46 2.25
N SER A 37 -9.22 11.22 3.56
CA SER A 37 -8.06 10.78 4.33
C SER A 37 -8.49 9.76 5.36
N ALA A 38 -7.67 8.74 5.55
CA ALA A 38 -7.90 7.67 6.50
C ALA A 38 -6.56 7.07 6.91
N SER A 39 -6.47 6.61 8.15
CA SER A 39 -5.27 5.97 8.66
C SER A 39 -5.61 4.89 9.68
N THR A 40 -4.73 3.91 9.80
CA THR A 40 -4.80 2.86 10.82
C THR A 40 -3.40 2.35 11.12
N ASP A 41 -3.24 1.78 12.30
CA ASP A 41 -2.13 0.86 12.56
C ASP A 41 -2.52 -0.51 12.02
N VAL A 42 -1.58 -1.16 11.34
CA VAL A 42 -1.71 -2.49 10.76
C VAL A 42 -0.83 -3.45 11.52
N TRP A 43 -1.39 -4.58 11.93
CA TRP A 43 -0.64 -5.69 12.52
C TRP A 43 -0.41 -6.76 11.45
N ALA A 44 0.85 -7.10 11.19
CA ALA A 44 1.22 -8.09 10.18
C ALA A 44 1.75 -9.38 10.83
N TYR A 45 1.04 -9.87 11.84
CA TYR A 45 1.42 -10.92 12.82
C TYR A 45 1.89 -12.27 12.21
N THR A 46 1.72 -12.45 10.91
CA THR A 46 2.01 -13.71 10.18
C THR A 46 2.58 -13.48 8.78
N ASP A 47 2.65 -12.23 8.31
CA ASP A 47 3.08 -11.91 6.94
C ASP A 47 3.63 -10.49 6.83
N ALA A 48 4.45 -10.07 7.80
CA ALA A 48 5.16 -8.79 7.76
C ALA A 48 6.02 -8.64 6.49
N ALA A 49 6.39 -9.75 5.85
CA ALA A 49 7.08 -9.78 4.57
C ALA A 49 6.11 -9.69 3.37
N GLY A 50 4.84 -10.06 3.49
CA GLY A 50 3.94 -10.23 2.34
C GLY A 50 3.64 -8.97 1.58
N LEU A 51 3.45 -7.85 2.27
CA LEU A 51 3.27 -6.57 1.61
C LEU A 51 4.56 -6.14 0.90
N ASN A 52 5.73 -6.39 1.50
CA ASN A 52 7.00 -6.17 0.82
C ASN A 52 7.15 -7.10 -0.40
N ASN A 53 6.75 -8.37 -0.28
CA ASN A 53 6.80 -9.36 -1.35
C ASN A 53 5.90 -8.95 -2.52
N LEU A 54 4.70 -8.41 -2.26
CA LEU A 54 3.84 -7.83 -3.30
C LEU A 54 4.59 -6.70 -4.03
N PHE A 55 5.21 -5.77 -3.31
CA PHE A 55 5.98 -4.70 -3.96
C PHE A 55 7.20 -5.22 -4.72
N GLN A 56 7.94 -6.19 -4.20
CA GLN A 56 9.06 -6.83 -4.90
C GLN A 56 8.58 -7.53 -6.18
N GLU A 57 7.49 -8.28 -6.09
CA GLU A 57 6.88 -8.96 -7.22
C GLU A 57 6.52 -7.95 -8.31
N LEU A 58 5.77 -6.90 -7.96
CA LEU A 58 5.37 -5.85 -8.90
C LEU A 58 6.58 -5.12 -9.50
N GLY A 59 7.61 -4.81 -8.70
CA GLY A 59 8.83 -4.14 -9.16
C GLY A 59 9.74 -5.01 -10.02
N SER A 60 9.58 -6.33 -9.98
CA SER A 60 10.34 -7.28 -10.80
C SER A 60 9.74 -7.52 -12.19
N LEU A 61 8.52 -7.03 -12.45
CA LEU A 61 7.85 -7.22 -13.74
C LEU A 61 8.49 -6.38 -14.83
N ASP A 62 8.75 -7.00 -15.98
CA ASP A 62 9.26 -6.35 -17.18
C ASP A 62 8.14 -5.88 -18.14
N LYS A 63 6.89 -6.30 -17.89
CA LYS A 63 5.73 -6.06 -18.76
C LYS A 63 4.45 -5.82 -17.94
N PRO A 64 3.47 -5.09 -18.50
CA PRO A 64 2.12 -5.01 -17.95
C PRO A 64 1.50 -6.40 -17.73
N TRP A 65 0.65 -6.53 -16.70
CA TRP A 65 -0.04 -7.78 -16.37
C TRP A 65 -1.57 -7.64 -16.49
N GLN A 66 -2.25 -8.79 -16.54
CA GLN A 66 -3.71 -8.88 -16.46
C GLN A 66 -4.12 -9.45 -15.08
N GLY A 67 -5.31 -9.07 -14.62
CA GLY A 67 -5.83 -9.48 -13.32
C GLY A 67 -5.33 -8.63 -12.15
N ASP A 68 -5.74 -9.03 -10.95
CA ASP A 68 -5.40 -8.36 -9.70
C ASP A 68 -4.25 -9.06 -8.98
N ARG A 69 -3.35 -8.28 -8.39
CA ARG A 69 -2.33 -8.75 -7.47
C ARG A 69 -2.55 -8.06 -6.14
N SER A 70 -2.79 -8.81 -5.08
CA SER A 70 -3.25 -8.24 -3.80
C SER A 70 -2.53 -8.82 -2.60
N TRP A 71 -2.53 -8.00 -1.56
CA TRP A 71 -2.18 -8.37 -0.21
C TRP A 71 -3.19 -7.72 0.75
N GLY A 72 -3.48 -8.39 1.86
CA GLY A 72 -4.34 -7.85 2.91
C GLY A 72 -3.94 -8.40 4.27
N ALA A 73 -4.03 -7.55 5.29
CA ALA A 73 -3.88 -7.95 6.68
C ALA A 73 -4.99 -8.93 7.08
N ILE A 74 -4.67 -9.87 7.96
CA ILE A 74 -5.62 -10.92 8.39
C ILE A 74 -6.77 -10.30 9.19
N GLU A 75 -6.44 -9.26 9.95
CA GLU A 75 -7.35 -8.45 10.75
C GLU A 75 -8.35 -7.67 9.88
N GLY A 76 -8.07 -7.54 8.57
CA GLY A 76 -8.95 -6.89 7.60
C GLY A 76 -9.01 -5.37 7.71
N ASP A 77 -8.13 -4.77 8.51
CA ASP A 77 -7.96 -3.34 8.72
C ASP A 77 -7.28 -2.65 7.53
N PHE A 78 -6.46 -3.37 6.77
CA PHE A 78 -5.79 -2.86 5.58
C PHE A 78 -5.67 -3.88 4.45
N SER A 79 -5.93 -3.44 3.22
CA SER A 79 -5.54 -4.19 2.02
C SER A 79 -5.11 -3.29 0.87
N LEU A 80 -4.27 -3.86 0.02
CA LEU A 80 -3.73 -3.22 -1.17
C LEU A 80 -3.85 -4.19 -2.35
N SER A 81 -4.49 -3.73 -3.43
CA SER A 81 -4.60 -4.47 -4.68
C SER A 81 -4.03 -3.66 -5.82
N ALA A 82 -3.45 -4.32 -6.83
CA ALA A 82 -2.79 -3.67 -7.94
C ALA A 82 -3.26 -4.27 -9.28
N THR A 83 -3.59 -3.38 -10.21
CA THR A 83 -3.91 -3.72 -11.60
C THR A 83 -3.07 -2.87 -12.54
N CYS A 84 -2.80 -3.38 -13.74
CA CYS A 84 -2.09 -2.64 -14.78
C CYS A 84 -2.83 -2.70 -16.11
N THR A 85 -2.89 -1.57 -16.80
CA THR A 85 -3.40 -1.51 -18.17
C THR A 85 -2.31 -1.88 -19.16
N SER A 86 -2.69 -2.25 -20.38
CA SER A 86 -1.72 -2.51 -21.47
C SER A 86 -0.85 -1.29 -21.83
N LEU A 87 -1.28 -0.08 -21.45
CA LEU A 87 -0.53 1.16 -21.63
C LEU A 87 0.41 1.48 -20.46
N GLY A 88 0.51 0.61 -19.45
CA GLY A 88 1.41 0.80 -18.31
C GLY A 88 0.89 1.74 -17.24
N SER A 89 -0.42 2.04 -17.21
CA SER A 89 -1.02 2.69 -16.05
C SER A 89 -1.30 1.65 -14.97
N VAL A 90 -0.79 1.89 -13.77
CA VAL A 90 -1.03 1.02 -12.62
C VAL A 90 -1.99 1.71 -11.67
N THR A 91 -3.01 0.98 -11.22
CA THR A 91 -3.92 1.44 -10.17
C THR A 91 -3.75 0.57 -8.95
N PHE A 92 -3.32 1.20 -7.86
CA PHE A 92 -3.46 0.63 -6.52
C PHE A 92 -4.85 0.91 -5.98
N ARG A 93 -5.58 -0.12 -5.56
CA ARG A 93 -6.79 0.02 -4.75
C ARG A 93 -6.39 -0.16 -3.29
N VAL A 94 -6.52 0.92 -2.54
CA VAL A 94 -6.25 0.99 -1.10
C VAL A 94 -7.56 0.83 -0.37
N LYS A 95 -7.64 -0.08 0.59
CA LYS A 95 -8.77 -0.21 1.51
C LYS A 95 -8.26 -0.14 2.94
N ILE A 96 -8.87 0.74 3.73
CA ILE A 96 -8.61 0.89 5.16
C ILE A 96 -9.95 0.76 5.89
N ARG A 97 -10.00 -0.05 6.95
CA ARG A 97 -11.21 -0.27 7.75
C ARG A 97 -10.89 -0.04 9.22
N GLY A 98 -11.86 0.53 9.95
CA GLY A 98 -11.82 0.54 11.41
C GLY A 98 -11.90 -0.89 11.99
N ALA A 99 -11.56 -1.02 13.28
CA ALA A 99 -11.59 -2.30 13.96
C ALA A 99 -12.97 -2.99 13.83
N GLN A 100 -12.97 -4.26 13.44
CA GLN A 100 -14.19 -5.04 13.28
C GLN A 100 -14.95 -5.14 14.61
N GLY A 101 -16.26 -4.87 14.59
CA GLY A 101 -17.10 -4.88 15.80
C GLY A 101 -16.97 -3.65 16.68
N ALA A 102 -16.26 -2.61 16.24
CA ALA A 102 -16.28 -1.32 16.89
C ALA A 102 -17.69 -0.69 16.85
N PRO A 103 -18.10 0.08 17.87
CA PRO A 103 -19.41 0.76 17.88
C PRO A 103 -19.63 1.68 16.67
N GLU A 104 -18.55 2.24 16.13
CA GLU A 104 -18.54 3.12 14.96
C GLU A 104 -17.69 2.48 13.85
N GLU A 105 -18.32 1.59 13.07
CA GLU A 105 -17.65 0.99 11.93
C GLU A 105 -17.44 2.01 10.80
N TRP A 106 -16.28 1.96 10.18
CA TRP A 106 -15.97 2.76 9.00
C TRP A 106 -15.08 1.98 8.03
N GLU A 107 -15.19 2.35 6.76
CA GLU A 107 -14.35 1.81 5.69
C GLU A 107 -14.09 2.91 4.66
N VAL A 108 -12.84 3.01 4.22
CA VAL A 108 -12.41 3.88 3.13
C VAL A 108 -11.78 3.02 2.05
N SER A 109 -12.24 3.20 0.80
CA SER A 109 -11.66 2.59 -0.40
C SER A 109 -11.30 3.68 -1.40
N ALA A 110 -10.08 3.64 -1.93
CA ALA A 110 -9.58 4.67 -2.82
C ALA A 110 -8.61 4.10 -3.87
N GLY A 111 -8.68 4.64 -5.09
CA GLY A 111 -7.68 4.40 -6.12
C GLY A 111 -6.48 5.35 -6.02
N LEU A 112 -5.28 4.85 -6.25
CA LEU A 112 -4.03 5.60 -6.39
C LEU A 112 -3.37 5.18 -7.69
N VAL A 113 -3.25 6.13 -8.63
CA VAL A 113 -2.74 5.86 -9.99
C VAL A 113 -1.26 6.19 -10.05
N ILE A 114 -0.45 5.28 -10.57
CA ILE A 114 0.97 5.49 -10.86
C ILE A 114 1.31 4.99 -12.27
N GLU A 115 2.54 5.24 -12.69
CA GLU A 115 3.11 4.68 -13.91
C GLU A 115 3.88 3.39 -13.62
N PHE A 116 3.83 2.43 -14.55
CA PHE A 116 4.54 1.15 -14.44
C PHE A 116 6.03 1.32 -14.12
N GLY A 117 6.69 2.32 -14.71
CA GLY A 117 8.11 2.62 -14.47
C GLY A 117 8.45 3.02 -13.03
N GLN A 118 7.46 3.33 -12.19
CA GLN A 118 7.68 3.66 -10.78
C GLN A 118 7.75 2.43 -9.86
N LEU A 119 7.32 1.25 -10.34
CA LEU A 119 7.23 0.04 -9.52
C LEU A 119 8.59 -0.42 -8.98
N GLU A 120 9.66 -0.32 -9.76
CA GLU A 120 11.01 -0.71 -9.32
C GLU A 120 11.51 0.18 -8.16
N GLN A 121 11.23 1.49 -8.21
CA GLN A 121 11.59 2.40 -7.13
C GLN A 121 10.72 2.15 -5.89
N ILE A 122 9.43 1.85 -6.07
CA ILE A 122 8.54 1.50 -4.97
C ILE A 122 9.02 0.22 -4.27
N ALA A 123 9.43 -0.80 -5.03
CA ALA A 123 10.01 -2.03 -4.48
C ALA A 123 11.29 -1.77 -3.70
N ARG A 124 12.20 -0.93 -4.21
CA ARG A 124 13.41 -0.56 -3.47
C ARG A 124 13.09 0.18 -2.17
N SER A 125 12.17 1.14 -2.22
CA SER A 125 11.72 1.89 -1.04
C SER A 125 10.97 1.00 -0.04
N SER A 126 10.17 0.03 -0.51
CA SER A 126 9.47 -0.90 0.36
C SER A 126 10.46 -1.83 1.08
N ASN A 127 11.47 -2.32 0.36
CA ASN A 127 12.49 -3.16 0.95
C ASN A 127 13.28 -2.41 2.04
N ALA A 128 13.62 -1.14 1.78
CA ALA A 128 14.27 -0.29 2.77
C ALA A 128 13.38 0.00 3.99
N PHE A 129 12.06 -0.04 3.87
CA PHE A 129 11.13 0.16 4.98
C PHE A 129 10.87 -1.15 5.76
N PHE A 130 10.69 -2.28 5.06
CA PHE A 130 10.28 -3.55 5.66
C PHE A 130 11.43 -4.49 6.05
N CYS A 131 12.68 -4.17 5.70
CA CYS A 131 13.85 -5.01 6.03
C CYS A 131 14.92 -4.29 6.88
N THR A 132 14.66 -3.05 7.31
CA THR A 132 15.33 -2.43 8.47
C THR A 132 14.67 -2.86 9.76
#